data_AF-A0AA51MMC7-F1
#
_entry.id   AF-A0AA51MMC7-F1
#
_cell.length_a   1.000
_cell.length_b   1.000
_cell.length_c   1.000
_cell.angle_alpha   90.00
_cell.angle_beta   90.00
_cell.angle_gamma   90.00
#
_symmetry.space_group_name_H-M   'P 1'
#
loop_
_entity.id
_entity.type
_entity.pdbx_description
1 polymer ?
#
loop_
_entity_poly.entity_id
_entity_poly.type
_entity_poly.pdbx_seq_one_letter_code
_entity_poly.pdbx_strand_id
1 'polypeptide(L)'
;MSLDKAVKHGKERRKPHTGGKLIANSCRNHGGCPWCEGNRLHKHKRREPIPDDHIIDPEEPHLMRLFCVLDSSCLLACQGRA
;
A
#
# COMPACT_ATOMS: atom_id res chain seq x y z
N MET A 1 -16.87 -25.96 30.45
CA MET A 1 -18.02 -25.03 30.57
C MET A 1 -19.28 -25.82 30.23
N SER A 2 -20.18 -26.07 31.19
CA SER A 2 -21.39 -26.88 30.92
C SER A 2 -22.46 -26.04 30.20
N LEU A 3 -23.28 -26.71 29.37
CA LEU A 3 -24.34 -26.10 28.57
C LEU A 3 -25.47 -25.51 29.42
N ASP A 4 -25.61 -25.93 30.68
CA ASP A 4 -26.67 -25.51 31.60
C ASP A 4 -26.67 -23.99 31.84
N LYS A 5 -25.48 -23.38 31.88
CA LYS A 5 -25.33 -21.93 32.03
C LYS A 5 -25.85 -21.17 30.79
N ALA A 6 -25.73 -21.75 29.60
CA ALA A 6 -26.20 -21.13 28.37
C ALA A 6 -27.73 -21.17 28.27
N VAL A 7 -28.34 -22.30 28.67
CA VAL A 7 -29.80 -22.46 28.74
C VAL A 7 -30.41 -21.49 29.75
N LYS A 8 -29.84 -21.40 30.97
CA LYS A 8 -30.31 -20.47 32.02
C LYS A 8 -30.33 -19.00 31.57
N HIS A 9 -29.41 -18.61 30.69
CA HIS A 9 -29.28 -17.23 30.22
C HIS A 9 -29.83 -17.01 28.79
N GLY A 10 -30.50 -18.00 28.18
CA GLY A 10 -31.02 -17.90 26.82
C GLY A 10 -29.92 -17.67 25.76
N LYS A 11 -28.69 -18.07 26.05
CA LYS A 11 -27.50 -17.93 25.18
C LYS A 11 -27.16 -19.23 24.43
N GLU A 12 -28.16 -20.09 24.26
CA GLU A 12 -28.06 -21.38 23.58
C GLU A 12 -27.65 -21.22 22.12
N ARG A 13 -28.13 -20.15 21.48
CA ARG A 13 -27.86 -19.84 20.08
C ARG A 13 -26.94 -18.64 19.94
N ARG A 14 -26.01 -18.75 18.99
CA ARG A 14 -25.18 -17.63 18.57
C ARG A 14 -26.09 -16.55 17.97
N LYS A 15 -25.83 -15.29 18.30
CA LYS A 15 -26.57 -14.16 17.71
C LYS A 15 -26.49 -14.23 16.18
N PRO A 16 -27.61 -14.03 15.47
CA PRO A 16 -27.60 -13.96 14.02
C PRO A 16 -26.67 -12.84 13.55
N HIS A 17 -26.08 -13.02 12.37
CA HIS A 17 -25.23 -12.00 11.77
C HIS A 17 -26.12 -10.85 11.28
N THR A 18 -26.23 -9.78 12.05
CA THR A 18 -27.02 -8.59 11.70
C THR A 18 -26.16 -7.33 11.59
N GLY A 19 -26.62 -6.34 10.81
CA GLY A 19 -25.95 -5.05 10.61
C GLY A 19 -24.83 -5.06 9.55
N GLY A 20 -23.96 -4.03 9.55
CA GLY A 20 -22.88 -3.86 8.55
C GLY A 20 -21.90 -5.04 8.39
N LYS A 21 -21.92 -5.99 9.33
CA LYS A 21 -21.19 -7.27 9.26
C LYS A 21 -21.86 -8.32 8.35
N LEU A 22 -22.96 -7.97 7.67
CA LEU A 22 -23.71 -8.80 6.73
C LEU A 22 -23.17 -8.75 5.29
N ILE A 23 -22.52 -7.67 4.87
CA ILE A 23 -22.18 -7.43 3.46
C ILE A 23 -21.36 -8.61 2.89
N ALA A 24 -20.39 -9.09 3.67
CA ALA A 24 -19.64 -10.29 3.36
C ALA A 24 -19.04 -10.87 4.65
N ASN A 25 -18.78 -12.18 4.65
CA ASN A 25 -18.04 -12.83 5.74
C ASN A 25 -16.66 -12.17 5.99
N SER A 26 -16.06 -11.57 4.97
CA SER A 26 -14.79 -10.84 5.02
C SER A 26 -14.87 -9.46 5.69
N CYS A 27 -16.06 -8.87 5.85
CA CYS A 27 -16.25 -7.55 6.46
C CYS A 27 -16.38 -7.60 8.01
N ARG A 28 -16.14 -8.77 8.63
CA ARG A 28 -16.21 -8.94 10.10
C ARG A 28 -14.97 -8.34 10.79
N ASN A 29 -15.04 -8.23 12.12
CA ASN A 29 -13.87 -7.92 12.94
C ASN A 29 -12.75 -8.92 12.61
N HIS A 30 -11.58 -8.42 12.21
CA HIS A 30 -10.45 -9.22 11.72
C HIS A 30 -10.68 -9.99 10.41
N GLY A 31 -11.75 -9.67 9.66
CA GLY A 31 -11.92 -10.19 8.31
C GLY A 31 -10.96 -9.54 7.31
N GLY A 32 -10.93 -10.10 6.09
CA GLY A 32 -10.05 -9.71 4.99
C GLY A 32 -10.68 -8.74 3.97
N CYS A 33 -11.73 -8.00 4.34
CA CYS A 33 -12.23 -6.93 3.49
C CYS A 33 -11.13 -5.87 3.35
N PRO A 34 -10.66 -5.54 2.14
CA PRO A 34 -9.51 -4.65 1.94
C PRO A 34 -9.76 -3.24 2.50
N TRP A 35 -11.00 -2.76 2.43
CA TRP A 35 -11.41 -1.48 3.01
C TRP A 35 -11.29 -1.50 4.55
N CYS A 36 -11.87 -2.52 5.19
CA CYS A 36 -11.84 -2.64 6.65
C CYS A 36 -10.43 -2.94 7.18
N GLU A 37 -9.67 -3.72 6.43
CA GLU A 37 -8.27 -4.02 6.72
C GLU A 37 -7.38 -2.77 6.60
N GLY A 38 -7.55 -1.98 5.54
CA GLY A 38 -6.87 -0.70 5.38
C GLY A 38 -7.11 0.24 6.57
N ASN A 39 -8.36 0.39 6.99
CA ASN A 39 -8.70 1.22 8.15
C ASN A 39 -8.08 0.70 9.46
N ARG A 40 -8.02 -0.63 9.64
CA ARG A 40 -7.38 -1.28 10.80
C ARG A 40 -5.86 -1.07 10.80
N LEU A 41 -5.23 -1.16 9.63
CA LEU A 41 -3.77 -1.05 9.49
C LEU A 41 -3.27 0.38 9.28
N HIS A 42 -4.15 1.37 9.13
CA HIS A 42 -3.79 2.78 8.86
C HIS A 42 -2.77 3.36 9.84
N LYS A 43 -2.86 3.01 11.13
CA LYS A 43 -1.89 3.46 12.13
C LYS A 43 -0.49 2.85 11.92
N HIS A 44 -0.44 1.60 11.45
CA HIS A 44 0.81 0.89 11.18
C HIS A 44 1.43 1.36 9.88
N LYS A 45 0.65 1.45 8.80
CA LYS A 45 1.10 1.94 7.49
C LYS A 45 1.67 3.35 7.55
N ARG A 46 1.11 4.24 8.39
CA ARG A 46 1.66 5.59 8.61
C ARG A 46 3.01 5.62 9.34
N ARG A 47 3.42 4.52 9.96
CA ARG A 47 4.69 4.39 10.70
C ARG A 47 5.71 3.56 9.94
N GLU A 48 5.32 2.97 8.81
CA GLU A 48 6.24 2.20 7.99
C GLU A 48 7.28 3.17 7.38
N PRO A 49 8.57 2.85 7.47
CA PRO A 49 9.59 3.61 6.76
C PRO A 49 9.32 3.50 5.25
N ILE A 50 9.69 4.55 4.52
CA ILE A 50 9.65 4.51 3.06
C ILE A 50 10.63 3.42 2.62
N PRO A 51 10.22 2.48 1.74
CA PRO A 51 11.12 1.45 1.27
C PRO A 51 12.28 2.07 0.47
N ASP A 52 13.47 1.51 0.65
CA ASP A 52 14.73 2.03 0.09
C ASP A 52 14.78 1.95 -1.46
N ASP A 53 13.84 1.23 -2.09
CA ASP A 53 13.73 1.02 -3.53
C ASP A 53 13.31 2.27 -4.33
N HIS A 54 12.86 3.32 -3.65
CA HIS A 54 12.52 4.62 -4.25
C HIS A 54 13.54 5.73 -3.93
N ILE A 55 14.63 5.41 -3.23
CA ILE A 55 15.74 6.33 -3.04
C ILE A 55 16.53 6.34 -4.35
N ILE A 56 16.25 7.34 -5.19
CA ILE A 56 17.08 7.62 -6.36
C ILE A 56 18.36 8.27 -5.81
N ASP A 57 19.40 7.47 -5.64
CA ASP A 57 20.72 8.00 -5.26
C ASP A 57 21.19 8.98 -6.37
N PRO A 58 21.46 10.25 -6.06
CA PRO A 58 21.81 11.26 -7.06
C PRO A 58 23.24 11.11 -7.60
N GLU A 59 23.94 10.00 -7.37
CA GLU A 59 25.38 9.85 -7.57
C GLU A 59 25.79 9.21 -8.91
N GLU A 60 25.01 9.43 -9.99
CA GLU A 60 25.44 9.05 -11.35
C GLU A 60 25.36 10.26 -12.31
N PRO A 61 26.24 11.27 -12.18
CA PRO A 61 26.33 12.40 -13.12
C PRO A 61 26.91 12.01 -14.50
N HIS A 62 27.15 10.72 -14.75
CA HIS A 62 27.88 10.26 -15.93
C HIS A 62 27.01 10.03 -17.17
N LEU A 63 25.69 9.86 -17.03
CA LEU A 63 24.80 9.62 -18.17
C LEU A 63 24.47 10.87 -19.00
N MET A 64 24.65 12.08 -18.47
CA MET A 64 24.53 13.32 -19.26
C MET A 64 25.78 13.62 -20.10
N ARG A 65 26.90 12.91 -19.88
CA ARG A 65 28.13 13.08 -20.68
C ARG A 65 28.26 12.10 -21.84
N LEU A 66 27.57 10.95 -21.82
CA LEU A 66 27.60 10.03 -22.96
C LEU A 66 26.72 10.48 -24.15
N PHE A 67 25.65 11.25 -23.90
CA PHE A 67 24.77 11.74 -24.97
C PHE A 67 25.42 12.86 -25.82
N CYS A 68 26.31 13.67 -25.23
CA CYS A 68 27.04 14.71 -25.97
C CYS A 68 28.19 14.19 -26.85
N VAL A 69 28.67 12.95 -26.64
CA VAL A 69 29.84 12.42 -27.36
C VAL A 69 29.43 11.59 -28.58
N LEU A 70 28.22 11.01 -28.60
CA LEU A 70 27.76 10.19 -29.74
C LEU A 70 27.05 10.96 -30.86
N ASP A 71 26.56 12.18 -30.61
CA ASP A 71 26.00 13.05 -31.66
C ASP A 71 27.02 14.13 -32.08
N SER A 72 28.02 13.71 -32.87
CA SER A 72 28.97 14.61 -33.56
C SER A 72 28.30 15.59 -34.54
N SER A 73 26.97 15.52 -34.68
CA SER A 73 26.14 16.46 -35.44
C SER A 73 25.90 17.80 -34.72
N CYS A 74 26.15 17.90 -33.41
CA CYS A 74 25.88 19.13 -32.66
C CYS A 74 27.06 20.14 -32.65
N LEU A 75 28.28 19.71 -32.97
CA LEU A 75 29.46 20.60 -33.02
C LEU A 75 29.44 21.59 -34.21
N LEU A 76 28.66 21.31 -35.25
CA LEU A 76 28.49 22.25 -36.38
C LEU A 76 27.43 23.34 -36.13
N ALA A 77 26.60 23.23 -35.09
CA ALA A 77 25.55 24.22 -34.82
C ALA A 77 26.03 25.42 -33.98
N CYS A 78 27.17 25.30 -33.28
CA CYS A 78 27.72 26.37 -32.42
C CYS A 78 28.88 27.16 -33.04
N GLN A 79 29.32 26.82 -34.26
CA GLN A 79 30.31 27.60 -35.01
C GLN A 79 29.70 28.15 -36.30
N GLY A 80 28.92 29.23 -36.19
CA GLY A 80 28.61 30.09 -37.33
C GLY A 80 27.15 30.41 -37.52
N ARG A 81 26.71 31.53 -36.93
CA ARG A 81 25.88 32.56 -37.59
C ARG A 81 25.84 33.80 -36.70
N ALA A 82 26.54 34.83 -37.21
CA ALA A 82 26.44 36.27 -37.00
C ALA A 82 26.36 36.82 -35.57
#